data_AF-A0A9W4NQG9-F1
#
_entry.id   AF-A0A9W4NQG9-F1
#
_cell.length_a   1.000
_cell.length_b   1.000
_cell.length_c   1.000
_cell.angle_alpha   90.00
_cell.angle_beta   90.00
_cell.angle_gamma   90.00
#
_symmetry.space_group_name_H-M   'P 1'
#
loop_
_entity.id
_entity.type
_entity.pdbx_description
1 polymer ?
#
loop_
_entity_poly.entity_id
_entity_poly.type
_entity_poly.pdbx_seq_one_letter_code
_entity_poly.pdbx_strand_id
1 'polypeptide(L)'
;MALMHRWFFDISDTLFPPQFCVKFNIIQSIWVNCILADEAYFHSTLAISASYVNFFQRRPAISSTTLHHICKAYALVNVKLSGEFCVSDSAIAAVVSLAIYQQIHHQPATGLVHLQGLCRMIELRGGIAKLMQQNRPLALKPLR
;
A
#
# COMPACT_ATOMS: atom_id res chain seq x y z
N MET A 1 8.16 14.86 -4.80
CA MET A 1 9.42 14.08 -4.69
C MET A 1 9.93 13.88 -3.26
N ALA A 2 9.93 14.90 -2.38
CA ALA A 2 10.47 14.74 -1.01
C ALA A 2 9.79 13.64 -0.16
N LEU A 3 8.48 13.44 -0.28
CA LEU A 3 7.76 12.37 0.43
C LEU A 3 8.12 10.96 -0.08
N MET A 4 8.34 10.81 -1.40
CA MET A 4 8.83 9.56 -1.99
C MET A 4 10.24 9.24 -1.48
N HIS A 5 11.14 10.23 -1.47
CA HIS A 5 12.48 10.05 -0.92
C HIS A 5 12.45 9.55 0.54
N ARG A 6 11.68 10.20 1.42
CA ARG A 6 11.56 9.77 2.82
C ARG A 6 10.94 8.38 2.97
N TRP A 7 9.98 8.04 2.12
CA TRP A 7 9.45 6.68 2.05
C TRP A 7 10.54 5.65 1.75
N PHE A 8 11.36 5.94 0.75
CA PHE A 8 12.40 5.03 0.26
C PHE A 8 13.54 4.81 1.26
N PHE A 9 13.92 5.83 2.01
CA PHE A 9 15.15 5.78 2.82
C PHE A 9 14.91 5.71 4.34
N ASP A 10 13.79 6.22 4.85
CA ASP A 10 13.62 6.38 6.31
C ASP A 10 12.45 5.53 6.85
N ILE A 11 11.35 5.48 6.09
CA ILE A 11 10.08 4.93 6.58
C ILE A 11 9.99 3.43 6.32
N SER A 12 10.51 2.93 5.20
CA SER A 12 10.38 1.50 4.84
C SER A 12 11.10 0.56 5.82
N ASP A 13 12.28 0.95 6.31
CA ASP A 13 13.03 0.19 7.33
C ASP A 13 12.38 0.25 8.71
N THR A 14 11.63 1.33 9.00
CA THR A 14 10.87 1.45 10.27
C THR A 14 9.61 0.58 10.24
N LEU A 15 8.93 0.53 9.10
CA LEU A 15 7.75 -0.31 8.88
C LEU A 15 8.10 -1.79 8.84
N PHE A 16 9.25 -2.14 8.26
CA PHE A 16 9.67 -3.52 8.02
C PHE A 16 11.09 -3.73 8.56
N PRO A 17 11.25 -3.95 9.89
CA PRO A 17 12.55 -4.06 10.49
C PRO A 17 13.33 -5.22 9.83
N PRO A 18 14.58 -5.01 9.40
CA PRO A 18 15.33 -6.02 8.66
C PRO A 18 15.66 -7.28 9.48
N GLN A 19 15.51 -7.22 10.82
CA GLN A 19 15.59 -8.38 11.72
C GLN A 19 14.37 -9.32 11.63
N PHE A 20 13.21 -8.82 11.22
CA PHE A 20 11.96 -9.61 11.14
C PHE A 20 11.47 -9.78 9.69
N CYS A 21 11.88 -8.89 8.79
CA CYS A 21 11.50 -8.88 7.38
C CYS A 21 12.73 -9.00 6.48
N VAL A 22 12.60 -9.67 5.33
CA VAL A 22 13.66 -9.67 4.31
C VAL A 22 13.98 -8.23 3.90
N LYS A 23 15.24 -7.81 4.05
CA LYS A 23 15.73 -6.44 3.81
C LYS A 23 15.13 -5.88 2.52
N PHE A 24 14.30 -4.87 2.65
CA PHE A 24 13.47 -4.37 1.57
C PHE A 24 14.26 -3.39 0.71
N ASN A 25 14.93 -3.91 -0.32
CA ASN A 25 15.52 -3.04 -1.33
C ASN A 25 14.41 -2.51 -2.24
N ILE A 26 13.78 -1.41 -1.85
CA ILE A 26 12.67 -0.82 -2.59
C ILE A 26 13.09 -0.39 -4.00
N ILE A 27 14.35 0.05 -4.18
CA ILE A 27 14.95 0.43 -5.47
C ILE A 27 15.03 -0.78 -6.43
N GLN A 28 15.26 -1.97 -5.90
CA GLN A 28 15.22 -3.23 -6.67
C GLN A 28 13.84 -3.89 -6.69
N SER A 29 12.85 -3.34 -6.00
CA SER A 29 11.54 -3.95 -5.90
C SER A 29 10.62 -3.47 -7.02
N ILE A 30 9.79 -4.38 -7.53
CA ILE A 30 8.70 -4.12 -8.49
C ILE A 30 7.83 -2.91 -8.05
N TRP A 31 7.81 -2.58 -6.75
CA TRP A 31 7.00 -1.52 -6.18
C TRP A 31 7.33 -0.11 -6.66
N VAL A 32 8.58 0.22 -6.99
CA VAL A 32 8.91 1.54 -7.56
C VAL A 32 8.29 1.70 -8.94
N ASN A 33 8.36 0.66 -9.77
CA ASN A 33 7.71 0.65 -11.08
C ASN A 33 6.19 0.69 -10.94
N CYS A 34 5.60 -0.03 -9.97
CA CYS A 34 4.18 0.04 -9.70
C CYS A 34 3.73 1.42 -9.21
N ILE A 35 4.54 2.13 -8.41
CA ILE A 35 4.23 3.50 -7.97
C ILE A 35 4.15 4.44 -9.18
N LEU A 36 5.01 4.26 -10.18
CA LEU A 36 4.99 5.11 -11.38
C LEU A 36 3.92 4.69 -12.39
N ALA A 37 3.55 3.41 -12.42
CA ALA A 37 2.59 2.86 -13.38
C ALA A 37 1.13 2.93 -12.91
N ASP A 38 0.87 3.06 -11.61
CA ASP A 38 -0.48 3.01 -11.05
C ASP A 38 -0.80 4.21 -10.15
N GLU A 39 -1.74 5.06 -10.60
CA GLU A 39 -2.09 6.31 -9.93
C GLU A 39 -2.74 6.07 -8.55
N ALA A 40 -3.54 5.02 -8.39
CA ALA A 40 -4.16 4.68 -7.11
C ALA A 40 -3.10 4.27 -6.08
N TYR A 41 -2.16 3.44 -6.51
CA TYR A 41 -1.03 3.00 -5.70
C TYR A 41 -0.06 4.15 -5.40
N PHE A 42 0.17 5.05 -6.35
CA PHE A 42 0.95 6.27 -6.16
C PHE A 42 0.36 7.14 -5.04
N HIS A 43 -0.93 7.47 -5.15
CA HIS A 43 -1.61 8.32 -4.19
C HIS A 43 -1.69 7.69 -2.79
N SER A 44 -2.02 6.40 -2.69
CA SER A 44 -2.03 5.71 -1.39
C SER A 44 -0.63 5.67 -0.74
N THR A 45 0.42 5.45 -1.52
CA THR A 45 1.80 5.51 -1.02
C THR A 45 2.14 6.90 -0.49
N LEU A 46 1.82 7.97 -1.23
CA LEU A 46 2.06 9.34 -0.75
C LEU A 46 1.30 9.70 0.52
N ALA A 47 0.07 9.20 0.68
CA ALA A 47 -0.72 9.41 1.91
C ALA A 47 -0.06 8.74 3.12
N ILE A 48 0.41 7.50 2.95
CA ILE A 48 1.16 6.77 3.98
C ILE A 48 2.46 7.52 4.32
N SER A 49 3.24 7.92 3.31
CA SER A 49 4.48 8.67 3.52
C SER A 49 4.26 9.99 4.26
N ALA A 50 3.21 10.73 3.90
CA ALA A 50 2.84 11.97 4.58
C ALA A 50 2.48 11.72 6.05
N SER A 51 1.76 10.64 6.34
CA SER A 51 1.36 10.25 7.70
C SER A 51 2.57 9.93 8.56
N TYR A 52 3.54 9.18 8.04
CA TYR A 52 4.79 8.88 8.75
C TYR A 52 5.65 10.12 8.97
N VAL A 53 5.79 10.97 7.95
CA VAL A 53 6.53 12.24 8.11
C VAL A 53 5.92 13.07 9.24
N ASN A 54 4.59 13.16 9.31
CA ASN A 54 3.92 13.86 10.39
C ASN A 54 4.18 13.20 11.75
N PHE A 55 4.10 11.87 11.82
CA PHE A 55 4.38 11.10 13.03
C PHE A 55 5.79 11.38 13.57
N PHE A 56 6.82 11.27 12.74
CA PHE A 56 8.21 11.57 13.14
C PHE A 56 8.41 13.02 13.54
N GLN A 57 7.68 13.94 12.92
CA GLN A 57 7.72 15.38 13.25
C GLN A 57 6.80 15.76 14.43
N ARG A 58 6.14 14.79 15.08
CA ARG A 58 5.15 15.02 16.15
C ARG A 58 4.04 16.00 15.75
N ARG A 59 3.65 15.95 14.48
CA ARG A 59 2.55 16.72 13.89
C ARG A 59 1.27 15.87 13.86
N PRO A 60 0.08 16.48 13.72
CA PRO A 60 -1.15 15.73 13.53
C PRO A 60 -1.03 14.71 12.39
N ALA A 61 -1.48 13.47 12.64
CA ALA A 61 -1.35 12.37 11.68
C ALA A 61 -2.02 12.69 10.33
N ILE A 62 -3.16 13.39 10.38
CA ILE A 62 -3.95 13.76 9.20
C ILE A 62 -3.66 15.22 8.84
N SER A 63 -2.79 15.43 7.85
CA SER A 63 -2.57 16.74 7.22
C SER A 63 -3.43 16.92 5.96
N SER A 64 -3.56 18.15 5.46
CA SER A 64 -4.23 18.43 4.18
C SER A 64 -3.62 17.63 3.02
N THR A 65 -2.29 17.47 3.01
CA THR A 65 -1.57 16.63 2.05
C THR A 65 -1.97 15.15 2.18
N THR A 66 -2.06 14.65 3.42
CA THR A 66 -2.48 13.27 3.69
C THR A 66 -3.90 13.03 3.18
N LEU A 67 -4.83 13.94 3.52
CA LEU A 67 -6.22 13.90 3.06
C LEU A 67 -6.34 13.95 1.54
N HIS A 68 -5.61 14.86 0.88
CA HIS A 68 -5.61 14.98 -0.57
C HIS A 68 -5.25 13.66 -1.25
N HIS A 69 -4.15 13.04 -0.81
CA HIS A 69 -3.67 11.82 -1.42
C HIS A 69 -4.55 10.61 -1.10
N ILE A 70 -5.05 10.47 0.13
CA ILE A 70 -5.90 9.33 0.47
C ILE A 70 -7.28 9.40 -0.21
N CYS A 71 -7.89 10.60 -0.31
CA CYS A 71 -9.16 10.77 -1.02
C CYS A 71 -9.03 10.41 -2.50
N LYS A 72 -7.95 10.85 -3.16
CA LYS A 72 -7.66 10.43 -4.54
C LYS A 72 -7.45 8.93 -4.67
N ALA A 73 -6.71 8.32 -3.74
CA ALA A 73 -6.49 6.88 -3.73
C ALA A 73 -7.82 6.11 -3.65
N TYR A 74 -8.74 6.50 -2.74
CA TYR A 74 -10.06 5.87 -2.66
C TYR A 74 -10.87 6.00 -3.94
N ALA A 75 -10.92 7.20 -4.53
CA ALA A 75 -11.66 7.42 -5.78
C ALA A 75 -11.12 6.52 -6.91
N LEU A 76 -9.80 6.47 -7.09
CA LEU A 76 -9.16 5.67 -8.12
C LEU A 76 -9.29 4.16 -7.88
N VAL A 77 -9.18 3.71 -6.61
CA VAL A 77 -9.43 2.31 -6.26
C VAL A 77 -10.87 1.93 -6.58
N ASN A 78 -11.86 2.76 -6.27
CA ASN A 78 -13.26 2.46 -6.59
C ASN A 78 -13.48 2.29 -8.10
N VAL A 79 -12.92 3.17 -8.92
CA VAL A 79 -12.97 3.04 -10.39
C VAL A 79 -12.31 1.74 -10.84
N LYS A 80 -11.10 1.44 -10.31
CA LYS A 80 -10.34 0.25 -10.66
C LYS A 80 -11.07 -1.05 -10.30
N LEU A 81 -11.66 -1.11 -9.11
CA LEU A 81 -12.40 -2.29 -8.64
C LEU A 81 -13.73 -2.50 -9.38
N SER A 82 -14.25 -1.46 -10.03
CA SER A 82 -15.47 -1.54 -10.85
C SER A 82 -15.18 -2.00 -12.29
N GLY A 83 -13.91 -2.10 -12.70
CA GLY A 83 -13.50 -2.44 -14.05
C GLY A 83 -13.00 -3.88 -14.22
N GLU A 84 -12.60 -4.20 -15.45
CA GLU A 84 -12.09 -5.54 -15.83
C GLU A 84 -10.80 -5.93 -15.09
N PHE A 85 -9.99 -4.95 -14.69
CA PHE A 85 -8.72 -5.16 -13.99
C PHE A 85 -8.85 -5.16 -12.46
N CYS A 86 -10.04 -5.45 -11.94
CA CYS A 86 -10.37 -5.39 -10.51
C CYS A 86 -9.53 -6.32 -9.62
N VAL A 87 -8.93 -7.39 -10.18
CA VAL A 87 -8.03 -8.31 -9.45
C VAL A 87 -6.59 -8.28 -9.97
N SER A 88 -6.22 -7.25 -10.74
CA SER A 88 -4.84 -7.07 -11.24
C SER A 88 -3.83 -6.91 -10.10
N ASP A 89 -2.54 -7.11 -10.40
CA ASP A 89 -1.44 -6.88 -9.45
C ASP A 89 -1.49 -5.46 -8.85
N SER A 90 -1.79 -4.45 -9.68
CA SER A 90 -1.90 -3.06 -9.24
C SER A 90 -3.15 -2.79 -8.40
N ALA A 91 -4.27 -3.47 -8.67
CA ALA A 91 -5.45 -3.39 -7.82
C ALA A 91 -5.17 -3.95 -6.43
N ILE A 92 -4.60 -5.17 -6.35
CA ILE A 92 -4.23 -5.78 -5.08
C ILE A 92 -3.22 -4.89 -4.34
N ALA A 93 -2.20 -4.38 -5.04
CA ALA A 93 -1.21 -3.47 -4.47
C ALA A 93 -1.83 -2.23 -3.81
N ALA A 94 -2.81 -1.61 -4.47
CA ALA A 94 -3.50 -0.42 -3.99
C ALA A 94 -4.43 -0.72 -2.81
N VAL A 95 -5.15 -1.84 -2.81
CA VAL A 95 -5.99 -2.21 -1.66
C VAL A 95 -5.13 -2.58 -0.44
N VAL A 96 -3.97 -3.23 -0.64
CA VAL A 96 -3.01 -3.47 0.45
C VAL A 96 -2.51 -2.16 1.06
N SER A 97 -2.17 -1.15 0.24
CA SER A 97 -1.76 0.15 0.80
C SER A 97 -2.90 0.87 1.53
N LEU A 98 -4.16 0.72 1.12
CA LEU A 98 -5.29 1.23 1.89
C LEU A 98 -5.44 0.52 3.26
N ALA A 99 -5.24 -0.80 3.33
CA ALA A 99 -5.24 -1.53 4.60
C ALA A 99 -4.12 -1.04 5.54
N ILE A 100 -2.89 -0.88 5.01
CA ILE A 100 -1.75 -0.34 5.75
C ILE A 100 -2.06 1.08 6.26
N TYR A 101 -2.67 1.93 5.42
CA TYR A 101 -3.08 3.27 5.84
C TYR A 101 -4.01 3.22 7.06
N GLN A 102 -5.03 2.36 7.07
CA GLN A 102 -5.92 2.24 8.22
C GLN A 102 -5.23 1.74 9.48
N GLN A 103 -4.27 0.84 9.35
CA GLN A 103 -3.48 0.36 10.47
C GLN A 103 -2.68 1.49 11.12
N ILE A 104 -2.04 2.35 10.32
CA ILE A 104 -1.25 3.50 10.81
C ILE A 104 -2.12 4.51 11.54
N HIS A 105 -3.35 4.72 11.07
CA HIS A 105 -4.31 5.65 11.67
C HIS A 105 -5.17 5.01 12.78
N HIS A 106 -4.81 3.79 13.23
CA HIS A 106 -5.51 3.05 14.27
C HIS A 106 -7.02 2.91 14.01
N GLN A 107 -7.39 2.60 12.76
CA GLN A 107 -8.77 2.35 12.31
C GLN A 107 -8.99 0.86 11.98
N PRO A 108 -8.95 -0.05 12.98
CA PRO A 108 -8.97 -1.49 12.72
C PRO A 108 -10.26 -1.98 12.06
N ALA A 109 -11.41 -1.38 12.40
CA ALA A 109 -12.69 -1.73 11.79
C ALA A 109 -12.68 -1.51 10.27
N THR A 110 -12.18 -0.36 9.82
CA THR A 110 -12.04 -0.05 8.39
C THR A 110 -10.93 -0.86 7.73
N GLY A 111 -9.84 -1.13 8.46
CA GLY A 111 -8.77 -2.02 7.99
C GLY A 111 -9.26 -3.43 7.67
N LEU A 112 -10.16 -3.98 8.50
CA LEU A 112 -10.76 -5.29 8.27
C LEU A 112 -11.57 -5.36 6.96
N VAL A 113 -12.27 -4.28 6.58
CA VAL A 113 -12.99 -4.22 5.29
C VAL A 113 -12.03 -4.38 4.12
N HIS A 114 -10.89 -3.69 4.16
CA HIS A 114 -9.86 -3.82 3.11
C HIS A 114 -9.23 -5.21 3.10
N LEU A 115 -8.97 -5.82 4.26
CA LEU A 115 -8.43 -7.17 4.36
C LEU A 115 -9.40 -8.23 3.82
N GLN A 116 -10.69 -8.13 4.14
CA GLN A 116 -11.72 -9.02 3.59
C GLN A 116 -11.81 -8.90 2.06
N GLY A 117 -11.76 -7.68 1.54
CA GLY A 117 -11.68 -7.42 0.09
C GLY A 117 -10.44 -8.07 -0.54
N LEU A 118 -9.27 -7.92 0.09
CA LEU A 118 -8.01 -8.52 -0.38
C LEU A 118 -8.09 -10.05 -0.43
N CYS A 119 -8.60 -10.68 0.63
CA CYS A 119 -8.82 -12.12 0.64
C CYS A 119 -9.67 -12.54 -0.56
N ARG A 120 -10.78 -11.84 -0.82
CA ARG A 120 -11.64 -12.14 -1.97
C ARG A 120 -10.92 -11.98 -3.31
N MET A 121 -10.13 -10.91 -3.49
CA MET A 121 -9.36 -10.68 -4.71
C MET A 121 -8.32 -11.78 -4.96
N ILE A 122 -7.65 -12.24 -3.90
CA ILE A 122 -6.67 -13.34 -3.98
C ILE A 122 -7.34 -14.66 -4.34
N GLU A 123 -8.50 -14.95 -3.73
CA GLU A 123 -9.27 -16.15 -4.07
C GLU A 123 -9.73 -16.16 -5.52
N LEU A 124 -10.17 -15.02 -6.06
CA LEU A 124 -10.54 -14.89 -7.48
C LEU A 124 -9.38 -15.17 -8.44
N ARG A 125 -8.13 -15.10 -7.96
CA ARG A 125 -6.93 -15.46 -8.74
C ARG A 125 -6.50 -16.92 -8.58
N GLY A 126 -7.26 -17.72 -7.83
CA GLY A 126 -6.93 -19.10 -7.52
C GLY A 126 -6.06 -19.25 -6.27
N GLY A 127 -6.17 -18.30 -5.32
CA GLY A 127 -5.59 -18.39 -4.00
C GLY A 127 -4.14 -17.91 -3.87
N ILE A 128 -3.68 -17.82 -2.62
CA ILE A 128 -2.36 -17.24 -2.30
C ILE A 128 -1.20 -18.05 -2.90
N ALA A 129 -1.32 -19.38 -2.99
CA ALA A 129 -0.28 -20.22 -3.57
C ALA A 129 -0.04 -19.90 -5.06
N LYS A 130 -1.13 -19.71 -5.83
CA LYS A 130 -1.04 -19.31 -7.24
C LYS A 130 -0.48 -17.90 -7.38
N LEU A 131 -0.89 -16.98 -6.51
CA LEU A 131 -0.32 -15.63 -6.48
C LEU A 131 1.19 -15.66 -6.16
N MET A 132 1.64 -16.50 -5.24
CA MET A 132 3.06 -16.67 -4.92
C MET A 132 3.88 -17.19 -6.10
N GLN A 133 3.31 -18.05 -6.95
CA GLN A 133 3.96 -18.54 -8.16
C GLN A 133 4.06 -17.45 -9.23
N GLN A 134 3.01 -16.64 -9.38
CA GLN A 134 2.93 -15.60 -10.42
C GLN A 134 3.68 -14.32 -10.06
N ASN A 135 3.52 -13.84 -8.82
CA ASN A 135 4.09 -12.60 -8.34
C ASN A 135 4.37 -12.70 -6.84
N ARG A 136 5.46 -13.40 -6.49
CA ARG A 136 5.91 -13.60 -5.11
C ARG A 136 6.05 -12.29 -4.32
N PRO A 137 6.64 -11.21 -4.86
CA PRO A 137 6.72 -9.94 -4.13
C PRO A 137 5.36 -9.38 -3.73
N LEU A 138 4.36 -9.44 -4.61
CA LEU A 138 2.98 -9.03 -4.31
C LEU A 138 2.34 -9.91 -3.23
N ALA A 139 2.48 -11.23 -3.35
CA ALA A 139 1.91 -12.18 -2.40
C ALA A 139 2.44 -11.99 -0.97
N LEU A 140 3.69 -11.57 -0.81
CA LEU A 140 4.30 -11.33 0.50
C LEU A 140 4.00 -9.95 1.08
N LYS A 141 3.42 -9.02 0.30
CA LYS A 141 3.19 -7.65 0.76
C LYS A 141 2.14 -7.53 1.88
N PRO A 142 1.04 -8.29 1.91
CA PRO A 142 0.11 -8.27 3.05
C PRO A 142 0.71 -8.85 4.34
N LEU A 143 1.80 -9.63 4.22
CA LEU A 143 2.51 -10.26 5.35
C LEU A 143 3.67 -9.39 5.88
N ARG A 144 3.81 -8.19 5.31
CA ARG A 144 4.75 -7.16 5.72
C ARG A 144 3.99 -6.12 6.50
#